data_AF-A0A8X8ZD15-F1
#
_entry.id   AF-A0A8X8ZD15-F1
#
_cell.length_a   1.000
_cell.length_b   1.000
_cell.length_c   1.000
_cell.angle_alpha   90.00
_cell.angle_beta   90.00
_cell.angle_gamma   90.00
#
_symmetry.space_group_name_H-M   'P 1'
#
loop_
_entity.id
_entity.type
_entity.pdbx_description
1 polymer ?
#
loop_
_entity_poly.entity_id
_entity_poly.type
_entity_poly.pdbx_seq_one_letter_code
_entity_poly.pdbx_strand_id
1 'polypeptide(L)'
;MPTAVLYPNSTSNIALIIKHVFNLGLSSHLTVAVTLPRGPVPGPRWLGHPHGVLQIPGDGVPHLGPLPLCRGDVVTCSDEQNADLFNAVLGGLGQFGIITEARIALEPAPAKVKWIRALYSDFTAFTNDQERLISSSRDALDYLEGFVVINRTGLLNNWRSSFNPKDPVQAEQFTSEGRVLFCLELAKYFNLEDVGEIEREVDSLLAKLSFILPTLFMSEVSYVDFLDIVHASEMKLRENNLWDVPHPWLNLLMPRSSIHGFAKEVFHNIVKDTSNGPVLIYPVNKSR
;
A
#
# COMPACT_ATOMS: atom_id res chain seq x y z
N MET A 1 -3.67 -2.66 -23.53
CA MET A 1 -3.93 -1.27 -23.10
C MET A 1 -2.62 -0.51 -23.13
N PRO A 2 -2.58 0.75 -23.58
CA PRO A 2 -1.34 1.52 -23.56
C PRO A 2 -0.99 1.85 -22.10
N THR A 3 0.09 1.24 -21.61
CA THR A 3 0.67 1.53 -20.29
C THR A 3 1.81 2.51 -20.49
N ALA A 4 1.75 3.69 -19.88
CA ALA A 4 2.84 4.66 -19.92
C ALA A 4 3.68 4.55 -18.64
N VAL A 5 4.92 4.09 -18.77
CA VAL A 5 5.92 4.23 -17.69
C VAL A 5 6.54 5.62 -17.85
N LEU A 6 6.15 6.53 -16.97
CA LEU A 6 6.72 7.88 -16.95
C LEU A 6 8.03 7.84 -16.16
N TYR A 7 9.09 8.42 -16.73
CA TYR A 7 10.38 8.65 -16.07
C TYR A 7 10.57 10.14 -15.79
N PRO A 8 9.83 10.71 -14.82
CA PRO A 8 9.96 12.11 -14.49
C PRO A 8 11.33 12.37 -13.84
N ASN A 9 12.16 13.18 -14.51
CA ASN A 9 13.51 13.52 -14.04
C ASN A 9 13.55 14.48 -12.84
N SER A 10 12.41 14.95 -12.33
CA SER A 10 12.34 15.88 -11.20
C SER A 10 11.03 15.75 -10.43
N THR A 11 11.03 16.17 -9.16
CA THR A 11 9.82 16.28 -8.33
C THR A 11 8.79 17.21 -8.96
N SER A 12 9.23 18.28 -9.64
CA SER A 12 8.33 19.19 -10.38
C SER A 12 7.62 18.50 -11.55
N ASN A 13 8.30 17.59 -12.26
CA ASN A 13 7.67 16.82 -13.34
C ASN A 13 6.62 15.85 -12.78
N ILE A 14 6.92 15.20 -11.65
CA ILE A 14 5.95 14.34 -10.94
C ILE A 14 4.74 15.16 -10.48
N ALA A 15 4.98 16.34 -9.91
CA ALA A 15 3.94 17.25 -9.45
C ALA A 15 3.01 17.71 -10.60
N LEU A 16 3.57 17.99 -11.78
CA LEU A 16 2.77 18.31 -12.97
C LEU A 16 1.88 17.14 -13.41
N ILE A 17 2.41 15.90 -13.38
CA ILE A 17 1.64 14.69 -13.68
C ILE A 17 0.50 14.52 -12.66
N ILE A 18 0.78 14.67 -11.36
CA ILE A 18 -0.23 14.58 -10.29
C ILE A 18 -1.30 15.65 -10.49
N LYS A 19 -0.91 16.90 -10.74
CA LYS A 19 -1.85 18.00 -11.00
C LYS A 19 -2.75 17.70 -12.19
N HIS A 20 -2.20 17.11 -13.25
CA HIS A 20 -2.98 16.69 -14.39
C HIS A 20 -3.98 15.59 -14.02
N VAL A 21 -3.52 14.51 -13.38
CA VAL A 21 -4.38 13.38 -12.97
C VAL A 21 -5.48 13.82 -11.99
N PHE A 22 -5.14 14.64 -10.99
CA PHE A 22 -6.12 15.19 -10.03
C PHE A 22 -7.18 16.06 -10.71
N ASN A 23 -6.78 16.85 -11.71
CA ASN A 23 -7.69 17.70 -12.48
C ASN A 23 -8.55 16.94 -13.49
N LEU A 24 -8.24 15.68 -13.81
CA LEU A 24 -9.08 14.86 -14.71
C LEU A 24 -10.43 14.49 -14.06
N GLY A 25 -10.55 14.55 -12.73
CA GLY A 25 -11.77 14.19 -12.01
C GLY A 25 -12.21 12.73 -12.25
N LEU A 26 -13.47 12.41 -11.95
CA LEU A 26 -14.06 11.07 -12.10
C LEU A 26 -14.29 10.63 -13.56
N SER A 27 -13.73 11.32 -14.55
CA SER A 27 -14.12 11.21 -15.97
C SER A 27 -12.98 10.76 -16.88
N SER A 28 -12.07 9.90 -16.40
CA SER A 28 -10.94 9.43 -17.21
C SER A 28 -11.23 8.07 -17.86
N HIS A 29 -10.93 7.91 -19.16
CA HIS A 29 -10.98 6.61 -19.86
C HIS A 29 -9.73 5.74 -19.61
N LEU A 30 -8.97 6.02 -18.54
CA LEU A 30 -7.78 5.26 -18.18
C LEU A 30 -8.18 4.03 -17.35
N THR A 31 -7.62 2.89 -17.71
CA THR A 31 -7.90 1.59 -17.10
C THR A 31 -6.66 1.07 -16.38
N VAL A 32 -6.89 0.48 -15.20
CA VAL A 32 -5.84 -0.04 -14.31
C VAL A 32 -5.40 -1.43 -14.75
N ALA A 33 -4.09 -1.67 -14.81
CA ALA A 33 -3.53 -3.00 -15.01
C ALA A 33 -3.18 -3.64 -13.66
N VAL A 34 -3.69 -4.85 -13.41
CA VAL A 34 -3.30 -5.67 -12.27
C VAL A 34 -1.88 -6.19 -12.51
N THR A 35 -0.98 -5.89 -11.57
CA THR A 35 0.40 -6.36 -11.61
C THR A 35 0.56 -7.44 -10.54
N LEU A 36 1.17 -8.58 -10.87
CA LEU A 36 1.74 -9.48 -9.87
C LEU A 36 2.93 -8.75 -9.24
N PRO A 37 2.85 -8.29 -7.98
CA PRO A 37 3.85 -7.39 -7.46
C PRO A 37 5.17 -8.12 -7.23
N ARG A 38 6.26 -7.57 -7.78
CA ARG A 38 7.63 -7.75 -7.26
C ARG A 38 8.13 -6.46 -6.57
N GLY A 39 7.21 -5.60 -6.17
CA GLY A 39 7.48 -4.38 -5.41
C GLY A 39 6.93 -4.52 -3.99
N PRO A 40 7.47 -3.76 -3.03
CA PRO A 40 6.98 -3.73 -1.66
C PRO A 40 5.60 -3.06 -1.65
N VAL A 41 4.57 -3.87 -1.86
CA VAL A 41 3.17 -3.56 -1.58
C VAL A 41 2.99 -3.75 -0.07
N PRO A 42 2.20 -2.91 0.61
CA PRO A 42 1.94 -3.12 2.01
C PRO A 42 0.95 -4.28 2.15
N GLY A 43 1.17 -5.10 3.18
CA GLY A 43 0.48 -6.37 3.35
C GLY A 43 1.38 -7.43 3.97
N PRO A 44 0.82 -8.60 4.33
CA PRO A 44 1.52 -9.62 5.09
C PRO A 44 2.83 -10.04 4.41
N ARG A 45 3.76 -10.48 5.26
CA ARG A 45 5.09 -10.99 4.94
C ARG A 45 5.04 -11.91 3.71
N TRP A 46 5.46 -11.40 2.54
CA TRP A 46 5.73 -12.23 1.36
C TRP A 46 7.17 -12.75 1.45
N LEU A 47 7.45 -13.70 2.36
CA LEU A 47 8.68 -14.49 2.29
C LEU A 47 8.44 -15.62 1.30
N GLY A 48 8.88 -15.46 0.05
CA GLY A 48 8.85 -16.57 -0.90
C GLY A 48 9.18 -16.17 -2.32
N HIS A 49 10.23 -16.76 -2.87
CA HIS A 49 10.44 -16.81 -4.31
C HIS A 49 9.33 -17.69 -4.90
N PRO A 50 8.47 -17.18 -5.78
CA PRO A 50 7.51 -18.04 -6.45
C PRO A 50 8.28 -19.05 -7.30
N HIS A 51 7.88 -20.31 -7.42
CA HIS A 51 8.39 -21.19 -8.48
C HIS A 51 7.26 -21.38 -9.50
N GLY A 52 7.46 -21.06 -10.78
CA GLY A 52 6.35 -20.96 -11.73
C GLY A 52 6.46 -21.91 -12.91
N VAL A 53 5.34 -22.53 -13.30
CA VAL A 53 5.21 -23.16 -14.63
C VAL A 53 4.52 -22.14 -15.54
N LEU A 54 5.21 -21.73 -16.60
CA LEU A 54 4.69 -20.80 -17.59
C LEU A 54 4.18 -21.54 -18.82
N GLN A 55 3.04 -21.11 -19.35
CA GLN A 55 2.59 -21.46 -20.69
C GLN A 55 2.62 -20.19 -21.53
N ILE A 56 3.41 -20.19 -22.60
CA ILE A 56 3.45 -19.08 -23.54
C ILE A 56 2.34 -19.33 -24.57
N PRO A 57 1.25 -18.54 -24.65
CA PRO A 57 0.23 -18.75 -25.66
C PRO A 57 0.79 -18.31 -27.01
N GLY A 58 0.67 -19.18 -28.01
CA GLY A 58 0.84 -18.80 -29.40
C GLY A 58 -0.50 -18.36 -29.96
N ASP A 59 -0.63 -17.09 -30.33
CA ASP A 59 -1.52 -16.69 -31.40
C ASP A 59 -0.80 -15.62 -32.23
N GLY A 60 -0.48 -16.00 -33.48
CA GLY A 60 0.20 -15.15 -34.44
C GLY A 60 -0.73 -14.04 -34.92
N VAL A 61 -0.36 -12.80 -34.64
CA VAL A 61 -0.80 -11.65 -35.44
C VAL A 61 0.41 -11.18 -36.24
N PRO A 62 0.39 -11.25 -37.58
CA PRO A 62 1.46 -10.69 -38.38
C PRO A 62 1.38 -9.17 -38.26
N HIS A 63 2.45 -8.51 -37.84
CA HIS A 63 3.09 -7.38 -38.54
C HIS A 63 4.10 -6.64 -37.65
N LEU A 64 5.28 -6.40 -38.26
CA LEU A 64 6.40 -5.50 -37.91
C LEU A 64 7.44 -5.96 -36.87
N GLY A 65 8.50 -6.61 -37.37
CA GLY A 65 9.86 -6.61 -36.78
C GLY A 65 10.28 -7.93 -36.11
N PRO A 66 11.55 -8.36 -36.25
CA PRO A 66 12.02 -9.67 -35.77
C PRO A 66 12.31 -9.61 -34.27
N LEU A 67 11.27 -9.68 -33.45
CA LEU A 67 11.38 -10.13 -32.07
C LEU A 67 10.81 -11.56 -32.03
N PRO A 68 11.51 -12.56 -31.46
CA PRO A 68 10.98 -13.91 -31.34
C PRO A 68 9.84 -13.90 -30.31
N LEU A 69 8.64 -13.48 -30.72
CA LEU A 69 7.45 -13.55 -29.87
C LEU A 69 6.84 -14.96 -29.94
N CYS A 70 6.75 -15.57 -28.77
CA CYS A 70 5.84 -16.65 -28.38
C CYS A 70 5.77 -17.90 -29.27
N ARG A 71 6.63 -18.89 -28.98
CA ARG A 71 6.62 -20.19 -29.68
C ARG A 71 5.48 -21.15 -29.30
N GLY A 72 4.68 -20.86 -28.26
CA GLY A 72 3.70 -21.81 -27.74
C GLY A 72 4.25 -22.76 -26.67
N ASP A 73 5.54 -22.65 -26.34
CA ASP A 73 6.23 -23.58 -25.45
C ASP A 73 5.74 -23.43 -24.00
N VAL A 74 5.53 -24.57 -23.33
CA VAL A 74 5.28 -24.64 -21.88
C VAL A 74 6.62 -24.87 -21.20
N VAL A 75 7.03 -23.93 -20.35
CA VAL A 75 8.35 -23.91 -19.71
C VAL A 75 8.21 -23.71 -18.21
N THR A 76 8.76 -24.65 -17.43
CA THR A 76 8.92 -24.48 -15.99
C THR A 76 10.17 -23.65 -15.70
N CYS A 77 10.04 -22.66 -14.81
CA CYS A 77 11.14 -21.80 -14.42
C CYS A 77 11.18 -21.53 -12.90
N SER A 78 12.39 -21.47 -12.37
CA SER A 78 12.75 -21.11 -11.00
C SER A 78 14.02 -20.25 -11.02
N ASP A 79 14.50 -19.88 -9.84
CA ASP A 79 15.80 -19.25 -9.65
C ASP A 79 16.98 -20.17 -10.02
N GLU A 80 16.81 -21.49 -10.02
CA GLU A 80 17.85 -22.44 -10.47
C GLU A 80 17.63 -22.98 -11.89
N GLN A 81 16.40 -22.92 -12.40
CA GLN A 81 16.04 -23.45 -13.72
C GLN A 81 15.40 -22.35 -14.59
N ASN A 82 16.00 -22.04 -15.75
CA ASN A 82 15.50 -20.96 -16.62
C ASN A 82 15.39 -19.61 -15.86
N ALA A 83 16.39 -19.30 -15.03
CA ALA A 83 16.40 -18.15 -14.12
C ALA A 83 16.18 -16.80 -14.82
N ASP A 84 16.66 -16.64 -16.04
CA ASP A 84 16.45 -15.41 -16.82
C ASP A 84 14.97 -15.22 -17.16
N LEU A 85 14.30 -16.28 -17.62
CA LEU A 85 12.86 -16.25 -17.88
C LEU A 85 12.09 -16.02 -16.58
N PHE A 86 12.47 -16.73 -15.52
CA PHE A 86 11.88 -16.59 -14.19
C PHE A 86 11.94 -15.15 -13.68
N ASN A 87 13.08 -14.47 -13.83
CA ASN A 87 13.22 -13.08 -13.42
C ASN A 87 12.54 -12.09 -14.37
N ALA A 88 12.49 -12.39 -15.67
CA ALA A 88 11.84 -11.55 -16.66
C ALA A 88 10.32 -11.52 -16.49
N VAL A 89 9.68 -12.65 -16.18
CA VAL A 89 8.22 -12.72 -16.01
C VAL A 89 7.76 -11.98 -14.75
N LEU A 90 8.60 -11.94 -13.71
CA LEU A 90 8.28 -11.26 -12.45
C LEU A 90 8.44 -9.75 -12.59
N GLY A 91 7.29 -9.05 -12.68
CA GLY A 91 7.26 -7.62 -13.01
C GLY A 91 7.36 -7.34 -14.51
N GLY A 92 7.35 -8.37 -15.36
CA GLY A 92 7.48 -8.25 -16.81
C GLY A 92 6.24 -7.79 -17.55
N LEU A 93 5.17 -7.38 -16.85
CA LEU A 93 3.93 -6.86 -17.43
C LEU A 93 3.34 -7.75 -18.56
N GLY A 94 3.46 -9.08 -18.39
CA GLY A 94 2.96 -10.07 -19.37
C GLY A 94 3.72 -10.12 -20.70
N GLN A 95 4.86 -9.43 -20.83
CA GLN A 95 5.62 -9.36 -22.09
C GLN A 95 6.31 -10.69 -22.45
N PHE A 96 6.53 -11.58 -21.48
CA PHE A 96 7.35 -12.79 -21.64
C PHE A 96 6.55 -14.11 -21.56
N GLY A 97 5.22 -14.04 -21.43
CA GLY A 97 4.33 -15.20 -21.39
C GLY A 97 3.23 -15.10 -20.34
N ILE A 98 2.40 -16.14 -20.23
CA ILE A 98 1.32 -16.24 -19.22
C ILE A 98 1.74 -17.22 -18.12
N ILE A 99 1.71 -16.73 -16.88
CA ILE A 99 1.89 -17.58 -15.70
C ILE A 99 0.63 -18.42 -15.52
N THR A 100 0.75 -19.74 -15.71
CA THR A 100 -0.35 -20.70 -15.55
C THR A 100 -0.31 -21.43 -14.21
N GLU A 101 0.87 -21.51 -13.58
CA GLU A 101 1.05 -22.08 -12.25
C GLU A 101 2.10 -21.27 -11.47
N ALA A 102 1.87 -21.08 -10.18
CA ALA A 102 2.84 -20.49 -9.26
C ALA A 102 2.82 -21.23 -7.92
N ARG A 103 4.00 -21.61 -7.44
CA ARG A 103 4.23 -22.11 -6.09
C ARG A 103 4.52 -20.92 -5.19
N ILE A 104 3.68 -20.70 -4.19
CA ILE A 104 3.79 -19.57 -3.26
C ILE A 104 4.21 -20.14 -1.90
N ALA A 105 5.23 -19.53 -1.29
CA ALA A 105 5.65 -19.91 0.05
C ALA A 105 4.59 -19.48 1.08
N LEU A 106 4.43 -20.29 2.12
CA LEU A 106 3.43 -20.08 3.16
C LEU A 106 4.11 -19.95 4.51
N GLU A 107 3.52 -19.13 5.37
CA GLU A 107 3.89 -18.98 6.77
C GLU A 107 2.74 -19.47 7.66
N PRO A 108 3.01 -19.86 8.92
CA PRO A 108 1.95 -20.12 9.89
C PRO A 108 1.02 -18.91 10.02
N ALA A 109 -0.29 -19.14 9.87
CA ALA A 109 -1.27 -18.07 9.98
C ALA A 109 -1.47 -17.70 11.45
N PRO A 110 -1.24 -16.42 11.83
CA PRO A 110 -1.55 -15.96 13.17
C PRO A 110 -3.06 -15.98 13.41
N ALA A 111 -3.48 -16.13 14.67
CA ALA A 111 -4.90 -16.14 15.01
C ALA A 111 -5.51 -14.72 14.96
N LYS A 112 -4.78 -13.72 15.46
CA LYS A 112 -5.30 -12.38 15.70
C LYS A 112 -4.31 -11.29 15.32
N VAL A 113 -4.86 -10.08 15.16
CA VAL A 113 -4.13 -8.88 14.79
C VAL A 113 -4.50 -7.74 15.73
N LYS A 114 -3.49 -7.11 16.34
CA LYS A 114 -3.64 -5.83 17.02
C LYS A 114 -3.48 -4.75 15.96
N TRP A 115 -4.57 -4.05 15.66
CA TRP A 115 -4.63 -3.05 14.59
C TRP A 115 -4.67 -1.65 15.18
N ILE A 116 -3.76 -0.78 14.77
CA ILE A 116 -3.48 0.49 15.43
C ILE A 116 -3.45 1.62 14.40
N ARG A 117 -4.09 2.74 14.74
CA ARG A 117 -4.03 4.00 13.99
C ARG A 117 -3.67 5.15 14.91
N ALA A 118 -2.82 6.06 14.42
CA ALA A 118 -2.49 7.30 15.12
C ALA A 118 -2.18 8.43 14.12
N LEU A 119 -2.48 9.67 14.49
CA LEU A 119 -2.28 10.84 13.64
C LEU A 119 -1.03 11.62 14.01
N TYR A 120 -0.43 12.23 12.99
CA TYR A 120 0.69 13.17 13.07
C TYR A 120 0.28 14.47 12.37
N SER A 121 0.74 15.59 12.91
CA SER A 121 0.64 16.91 12.28
C SER A 121 1.90 17.29 11.51
N ASP A 122 3.05 16.74 11.90
CA ASP A 122 4.34 17.02 11.26
C ASP A 122 4.78 15.85 10.36
N PHE A 123 5.07 16.17 9.09
CA PHE A 123 5.46 15.17 8.09
C PHE A 123 6.84 14.55 8.38
N THR A 124 7.74 15.32 8.98
CA THR A 124 9.09 14.88 9.32
C THR A 124 9.04 13.85 10.44
N ALA A 125 8.27 14.12 11.50
CA ALA A 125 8.01 13.18 12.59
C ALA A 125 7.35 11.89 12.07
N PHE A 126 6.33 12.03 11.22
CA PHE A 126 5.64 10.90 10.60
C PHE A 126 6.59 9.99 9.80
N THR A 127 7.37 10.56 8.89
CA THR A 127 8.30 9.78 8.05
C THR A 127 9.47 9.21 8.84
N ASN A 128 10.04 9.95 9.79
CA ASN A 128 11.10 9.44 10.67
C ASN A 128 10.62 8.26 11.51
N ASP A 129 9.38 8.30 12.01
CA ASP A 129 8.80 7.20 12.77
C ASP A 129 8.53 5.98 11.88
N GLN A 130 8.02 6.17 10.66
CA GLN A 130 7.88 5.08 9.69
C GLN A 130 9.25 4.44 9.35
N GLU A 131 10.26 5.26 9.06
CA GLU A 131 11.62 4.79 8.76
C GLU A 131 12.26 4.05 9.94
N ARG A 132 12.08 4.54 11.17
CA ARG A 132 12.55 3.87 12.38
C ARG A 132 11.87 2.51 12.56
N LEU A 133 10.57 2.42 12.30
CA LEU A 133 9.83 1.18 12.42
C LEU A 133 10.27 0.12 11.40
N ILE A 134 10.47 0.50 10.13
CA ILE A 134 10.93 -0.45 9.10
C ILE A 134 12.42 -0.82 9.19
N SER A 135 13.21 -0.05 9.95
CA SER A 135 14.63 -0.31 10.21
C SER A 135 14.89 -1.03 11.54
N SER A 136 13.87 -1.14 12.39
CA SER A 136 13.92 -1.91 13.64
C SER A 136 14.00 -3.42 13.37
N SER A 137 14.27 -4.22 14.41
CA SER A 137 14.44 -5.68 14.28
C SER A 137 13.30 -6.35 13.50
N ARG A 138 13.60 -7.47 12.83
CA ARG A 138 12.70 -8.16 11.88
C ARG A 138 11.33 -8.55 12.45
N ASP A 139 11.22 -8.64 13.77
CA ASP A 139 10.00 -9.08 14.46
C ASP A 139 9.27 -7.93 15.18
N ALA A 140 9.75 -6.69 15.05
CA ALA A 140 9.16 -5.54 15.75
C ALA A 140 7.75 -5.19 15.25
N LEU A 141 7.45 -5.43 13.97
CA LEU A 141 6.19 -5.04 13.35
C LEU A 141 5.86 -5.89 12.12
N ASP A 142 4.60 -6.30 11.99
CA ASP A 142 4.15 -7.20 10.92
C ASP A 142 3.54 -6.44 9.73
N TYR A 143 2.97 -5.26 9.99
CA TYR A 143 2.37 -4.40 8.97
C TYR A 143 2.58 -2.92 9.30
N LEU A 144 2.94 -2.14 8.27
CA LEU A 144 3.08 -0.69 8.34
C LEU A 144 2.55 -0.05 7.05
N GLU A 145 1.63 0.88 7.22
CA GLU A 145 1.15 1.77 6.18
C GLU A 145 1.04 3.21 6.67
N GLY A 146 0.69 4.11 5.76
CA GLY A 146 0.34 5.45 6.12
C GLY A 146 -0.57 6.11 5.10
N PHE A 147 -1.35 7.07 5.59
CA PHE A 147 -2.32 7.82 4.81
C PHE A 147 -2.11 9.31 4.98
N VAL A 148 -2.28 10.07 3.90
CA VAL A 148 -2.39 11.53 3.98
C VAL A 148 -3.87 11.91 4.06
N VAL A 149 -4.21 12.75 5.02
CA VAL A 149 -5.56 13.27 5.22
C VAL A 149 -5.53 14.78 5.06
N ILE A 150 -6.18 15.29 4.01
CA ILE A 150 -6.20 16.72 3.70
C ILE A 150 -7.65 17.20 3.80
N ASN A 151 -7.86 18.22 4.64
CA ASN A 151 -9.12 18.94 4.76
C ASN A 151 -10.35 18.04 4.98
N ARG A 152 -10.18 16.96 5.76
CA ARG A 152 -11.24 15.99 6.06
C ARG A 152 -11.74 16.18 7.49
N THR A 153 -13.03 16.43 7.65
CA THR A 153 -13.69 16.54 8.95
C THR A 153 -14.23 15.18 9.41
N GLY A 154 -14.43 15.01 10.72
CA GLY A 154 -15.03 13.79 11.28
C GLY A 154 -14.18 12.52 11.16
N LEU A 155 -12.87 12.63 10.90
CA LEU A 155 -11.98 11.48 10.68
C LEU A 155 -12.06 10.45 11.81
N LEU A 156 -11.95 10.91 13.07
CA LEU A 156 -12.00 10.04 14.24
C LEU A 156 -13.39 9.41 14.44
N ASN A 157 -14.47 10.11 14.08
CA ASN A 157 -15.82 9.55 14.13
C ASN A 157 -15.99 8.38 13.17
N ASN A 158 -15.40 8.48 11.98
CA ASN A 158 -15.41 7.39 11.01
C ASN A 158 -14.62 6.17 11.50
N TRP A 159 -13.58 6.37 12.31
CA TRP A 159 -12.80 5.26 12.87
C TRP A 159 -13.53 4.54 14.00
N ARG A 160 -14.41 5.22 14.74
CA ARG A 160 -15.19 4.63 15.84
C ARG A 160 -16.08 3.46 15.43
N SER A 161 -16.35 3.26 14.13
CA SER A 161 -17.06 2.06 13.65
C SER A 161 -16.22 0.79 13.69
N SER A 162 -14.89 0.92 13.77
CA SER A 162 -13.96 -0.22 13.60
C SER A 162 -12.83 -0.23 14.64
N PHE A 163 -12.62 0.86 15.36
CA PHE A 163 -11.57 1.05 16.35
C PHE A 163 -12.08 1.71 17.61
N ASN A 164 -11.44 1.39 18.72
CA ASN A 164 -11.68 2.02 20.01
C ASN A 164 -10.58 3.04 20.32
N PRO A 165 -10.90 4.29 20.68
CA PRO A 165 -9.91 5.25 21.15
C PRO A 165 -9.32 4.80 22.50
N LYS A 166 -8.00 4.96 22.69
CA LYS A 166 -7.36 4.69 23.99
C LYS A 166 -7.83 5.68 25.07
N ASP A 167 -8.12 6.92 24.68
CA ASP A 167 -8.76 7.95 25.51
C ASP A 167 -9.96 8.56 24.78
N PRO A 168 -11.20 8.09 25.04
CA PRO A 168 -12.40 8.58 24.36
C PRO A 168 -12.65 10.07 24.58
N VAL A 169 -12.35 10.59 25.77
CA VAL A 169 -12.65 11.98 26.16
C VAL A 169 -11.75 12.95 25.40
N GLN A 170 -10.44 12.68 25.36
CA GLN A 170 -9.52 13.50 24.59
C GLN A 170 -9.75 13.35 23.08
N ALA A 171 -10.13 12.16 22.61
CA ALA A 171 -10.46 11.92 21.20
C ALA A 171 -11.71 12.69 20.74
N GLU A 172 -12.67 12.98 21.63
CA GLU A 172 -13.85 13.83 21.32
C GLU A 172 -13.48 15.31 21.19
N GLN A 173 -12.46 15.77 21.91
CA GLN A 173 -12.00 17.15 21.87
C GLN A 173 -11.09 17.44 20.66
N PHE A 174 -10.55 16.40 20.02
CA PHE A 174 -9.66 16.56 18.87
C PHE A 174 -10.42 17.05 17.63
N THR A 175 -9.89 18.08 16.98
CA THR A 175 -10.41 18.63 15.73
C THR A 175 -9.32 18.67 14.66
N SER A 176 -9.68 18.24 13.45
CA SER A 176 -8.74 18.25 12.32
C SER A 176 -8.53 19.64 11.71
N GLU A 177 -9.33 20.66 12.08
CA GLU A 177 -9.31 22.07 11.63
C GLU A 177 -8.93 22.28 10.14
N GLY A 178 -9.36 21.41 9.24
CA GLY A 178 -9.01 21.50 7.82
C GLY A 178 -7.51 21.38 7.50
N ARG A 179 -6.69 20.96 8.48
CA ARG A 179 -5.23 20.82 8.37
C ARG A 179 -4.87 19.57 7.58
N VAL A 180 -3.63 19.52 7.11
CA VAL A 180 -3.02 18.28 6.61
C VAL A 180 -2.57 17.46 7.82
N LEU A 181 -3.03 16.21 7.88
CA LEU A 181 -2.65 15.23 8.89
C LEU A 181 -2.12 13.97 8.20
N PHE A 182 -1.27 13.23 8.90
CA PHE A 182 -0.72 11.98 8.44
C PHE A 182 -1.14 10.86 9.40
N CYS A 183 -1.82 9.84 8.89
CA CYS A 183 -2.19 8.68 9.68
C CYS A 183 -1.10 7.62 9.52
N LEU A 184 -0.52 7.19 10.64
CA LEU A 184 0.28 5.99 10.72
C LEU A 184 -0.64 4.82 11.04
N GLU A 185 -0.56 3.75 10.26
CA GLU A 185 -1.30 2.53 10.49
C GLU A 185 -0.34 1.36 10.68
N LEU A 186 -0.56 0.61 11.76
CA LEU A 186 0.32 -0.44 12.22
C LEU A 186 -0.50 -1.69 12.54
N ALA A 187 0.07 -2.86 12.29
CA ALA A 187 -0.49 -4.10 12.80
C ALA A 187 0.58 -5.03 13.36
N LYS A 188 0.23 -5.70 14.47
CA LYS A 188 1.05 -6.71 15.12
C LYS A 188 0.26 -8.01 15.20
N TYR A 189 0.84 -9.08 14.70
CA TYR A 189 0.21 -10.41 14.64
C TYR A 189 0.52 -11.19 15.92
N PHE A 190 -0.46 -11.91 16.45
CA PHE A 190 -0.28 -12.69 17.67
C PHE A 190 -1.23 -13.88 17.75
N ASN A 191 -0.86 -14.87 18.57
CA ASN A 191 -1.70 -16.00 18.91
C ASN A 191 -2.34 -15.82 20.29
N LEU A 192 -3.37 -16.62 20.59
CA LEU A 192 -4.15 -16.50 21.83
C LEU A 192 -3.32 -16.75 23.10
N GLU A 193 -2.18 -17.41 22.97
CA GLU A 193 -1.23 -17.67 24.05
C GLU A 193 -0.36 -16.46 24.42
N ASP A 194 -0.23 -15.47 23.53
CA ASP A 194 0.73 -14.36 23.65
C ASP A 194 0.10 -13.04 24.13
N VAL A 195 -1.18 -13.04 24.53
CA VAL A 195 -1.96 -11.81 24.78
C VAL A 195 -1.29 -10.87 25.79
N GLY A 196 -0.73 -11.38 26.89
CA GLY A 196 -0.07 -10.53 27.89
C GLY A 196 1.31 -10.01 27.46
N GLU A 197 1.95 -10.65 26.48
CA GLU A 197 3.22 -10.20 25.92
C GLU A 197 3.00 -9.15 24.85
N ILE A 198 2.00 -9.36 23.97
CA ILE A 198 1.70 -8.45 22.87
C ILE A 198 1.32 -7.04 23.35
N GLU A 199 0.59 -6.93 24.46
CA GLU A 199 0.24 -5.62 25.03
C GLU A 199 1.48 -4.84 25.45
N ARG A 200 2.44 -5.49 26.12
CA ARG A 200 3.69 -4.86 26.55
C ARG A 200 4.58 -4.49 25.36
N GLU A 201 4.66 -5.34 24.35
CA GLU A 201 5.40 -5.06 23.12
C GLU A 201 4.83 -3.85 22.38
N VAL A 202 3.51 -3.81 22.21
CA VAL A 202 2.80 -2.71 21.56
C VAL A 202 2.98 -1.42 22.34
N ASP A 203 2.82 -1.41 23.66
CA ASP A 203 3.03 -0.21 24.47
C ASP A 203 4.50 0.27 24.41
N SER A 204 5.48 -0.64 24.42
CA SER A 204 6.91 -0.31 24.26
C SER A 204 7.23 0.27 22.88
N LEU A 205 6.56 -0.23 21.84
CA LEU A 205 6.68 0.30 20.48
C LEU A 205 6.07 1.69 20.38
N LEU A 206 4.85 1.88 20.89
CA LEU A 206 4.11 3.14 20.85
C LEU A 206 4.78 4.24 21.69
N ALA A 207 5.41 3.89 22.81
CA ALA A 207 6.12 4.85 23.68
C ALA A 207 7.30 5.56 23.00
N LYS A 208 7.81 5.01 21.89
CA LYS A 208 8.91 5.58 21.12
C LYS A 208 8.43 6.49 19.99
N LEU A 209 7.11 6.54 19.73
CA LEU A 209 6.53 7.27 18.61
C LEU A 209 6.07 8.67 19.03
N SER A 210 5.99 9.58 18.06
CA SER A 210 5.69 11.00 18.25
C SER A 210 4.30 11.40 17.76
N PHE A 211 3.34 10.47 17.75
CA PHE A 211 1.97 10.73 17.31
C PHE A 211 1.21 11.62 18.32
N ILE A 212 0.10 12.17 17.86
CA ILE A 212 -0.82 12.97 18.69
C ILE A 212 -1.59 12.02 19.61
N LEU A 213 -1.28 12.02 20.90
CA LEU A 213 -1.79 11.05 21.87
C LEU A 213 -3.33 10.87 21.88
N PRO A 214 -4.17 11.93 21.81
CA PRO A 214 -5.63 11.80 21.68
C PRO A 214 -6.14 11.01 20.47
N THR A 215 -5.30 10.78 19.47
CA THR A 215 -5.67 10.20 18.18
C THR A 215 -5.28 8.73 18.07
N LEU A 216 -4.83 8.12 19.17
CA LEU A 216 -4.49 6.70 19.21
C LEU A 216 -5.76 5.84 19.30
N PHE A 217 -5.98 5.08 18.24
CA PHE A 217 -7.11 4.16 18.07
C PHE A 217 -6.59 2.75 17.88
N MET A 218 -7.20 1.80 18.57
CA MET A 218 -6.78 0.40 18.55
C MET A 218 -8.00 -0.51 18.37
N SER A 219 -7.79 -1.63 17.69
CA SER A 219 -8.77 -2.69 17.53
C SER A 219 -8.07 -4.04 17.59
N GLU A 220 -8.85 -5.07 17.87
CA GLU A 220 -8.40 -6.47 17.82
C GLU A 220 -9.35 -7.23 16.92
N VAL A 221 -8.80 -7.82 15.87
CA VAL A 221 -9.56 -8.54 14.83
C VAL A 221 -8.90 -9.87 14.52
N SER A 222 -9.61 -10.78 13.84
CA SER A 222 -8.97 -12.00 13.33
C SER A 222 -8.00 -11.65 12.21
N TYR A 223 -7.02 -12.53 11.96
CA TYR A 223 -6.08 -12.34 10.85
C TYR A 223 -6.79 -12.28 9.49
N VAL A 224 -7.83 -13.10 9.28
CA VAL A 224 -8.60 -13.11 8.04
C VAL A 224 -9.38 -11.81 7.86
N ASP A 225 -10.05 -11.32 8.91
CA ASP A 225 -10.79 -10.05 8.85
C ASP A 225 -9.87 -8.88 8.57
N PHE A 226 -8.64 -8.90 9.11
CA PHE A 226 -7.62 -7.89 8.83
C PHE A 226 -7.18 -7.90 7.35
N LEU A 227 -7.01 -9.07 6.74
CA LEU A 227 -6.66 -9.18 5.33
C LEU A 227 -7.81 -8.74 4.41
N ASP A 228 -9.05 -8.88 4.87
CA ASP A 228 -10.27 -8.58 4.09
C ASP A 228 -10.87 -7.18 4.38
N ILE A 229 -10.14 -6.29 5.06
CA ILE A 229 -10.65 -4.96 5.46
C ILE A 229 -11.13 -4.09 4.29
N VAL A 230 -10.57 -4.29 3.10
CA VAL A 230 -10.94 -3.52 1.90
C VAL A 230 -12.28 -4.00 1.34
N HIS A 231 -12.66 -5.27 1.54
CA HIS A 231 -13.91 -5.82 1.03
C HIS A 231 -15.14 -5.12 1.64
N ALA A 232 -15.11 -4.82 2.94
CA ALA A 232 -16.17 -4.03 3.58
C ALA A 232 -16.32 -2.63 2.97
N SER A 233 -15.22 -2.04 2.47
CA SER A 233 -15.25 -0.75 1.77
C SER A 233 -15.76 -0.90 0.33
N GLU A 234 -15.36 -1.96 -0.37
CA GLU A 234 -15.91 -2.32 -1.69
C GLU A 234 -17.44 -2.44 -1.63
N MET A 235 -17.97 -3.23 -0.69
CA MET A 235 -19.41 -3.48 -0.58
C MET A 235 -20.19 -2.19 -0.36
N LYS A 236 -19.71 -1.31 0.53
CA LYS A 236 -20.31 0.03 0.74
C LYS A 236 -20.25 0.91 -0.52
N LEU A 237 -19.15 0.87 -1.27
CA LEU A 237 -19.03 1.64 -2.52
C LEU A 237 -19.98 1.09 -3.59
N ARG A 238 -20.14 -0.23 -3.70
CA ARG A 238 -21.09 -0.87 -4.61
C ARG A 238 -22.53 -0.48 -4.28
N GLU A 239 -22.93 -0.52 -3.01
CA GLU A 239 -24.25 -0.08 -2.55
C GLU A 239 -24.57 1.37 -2.95
N ASN A 240 -23.55 2.23 -3.00
CA ASN A 240 -23.68 3.63 -3.37
C ASN A 240 -23.43 3.91 -4.87
N ASN A 241 -23.25 2.88 -5.71
CA ASN A 241 -22.87 3.01 -7.13
C ASN A 241 -21.56 3.79 -7.37
N LEU A 242 -20.64 3.74 -6.40
CA LEU A 242 -19.34 4.40 -6.44
C LEU A 242 -18.19 3.43 -6.75
N TRP A 243 -18.49 2.15 -7.00
CA TRP A 243 -17.48 1.15 -7.33
C TRP A 243 -17.22 1.07 -8.84
N ASP A 244 -18.25 0.95 -9.67
CA ASP A 244 -18.07 0.81 -11.13
C ASP A 244 -17.95 2.19 -11.81
N VAL A 245 -17.06 3.03 -11.28
CA VAL A 245 -16.75 4.39 -11.77
C VAL A 245 -15.29 4.45 -12.27
N PRO A 246 -14.92 5.46 -13.07
CA PRO A 246 -13.52 5.65 -13.45
C PRO A 246 -12.60 5.89 -12.24
N HIS A 247 -11.49 5.16 -12.19
CA HIS A 247 -10.48 5.24 -11.13
C HIS A 247 -9.15 5.74 -11.68
N PRO A 248 -8.91 7.06 -11.74
CA PRO A 248 -7.66 7.64 -12.25
C PRO A 248 -6.53 7.51 -11.22
N TRP A 249 -6.15 6.28 -10.87
CA TRP A 249 -5.11 6.01 -9.88
C TRP A 249 -3.73 6.41 -10.39
N LEU A 250 -2.92 6.92 -9.47
CA LEU A 250 -1.52 7.24 -9.71
C LEU A 250 -0.66 6.58 -8.64
N ASN A 251 0.18 5.63 -9.07
CA ASN A 251 1.08 4.88 -8.21
C ASN A 251 2.53 5.29 -8.51
N LEU A 252 3.28 5.68 -7.48
CA LEU A 252 4.63 6.24 -7.61
C LEU A 252 5.60 5.57 -6.64
N LEU A 253 6.81 5.25 -7.11
CA LEU A 253 7.94 4.91 -6.26
C LEU A 253 8.85 6.12 -6.12
N MET A 254 9.01 6.60 -4.89
CA MET A 254 9.71 7.85 -4.59
C MET A 254 10.98 7.58 -3.76
N PRO A 255 12.15 8.10 -4.17
CA PRO A 255 13.34 8.04 -3.33
C PRO A 255 13.15 8.81 -2.02
N ARG A 256 13.68 8.25 -0.92
CA ARG A 256 13.71 8.88 0.41
C ARG A 256 14.18 10.33 0.37
N SER A 257 15.24 10.62 -0.38
CA SER A 257 15.83 11.96 -0.49
C SER A 257 14.87 13.02 -1.04
N SER A 258 13.84 12.61 -1.79
CA SER A 258 12.93 13.50 -2.50
C SER A 258 11.56 13.63 -1.83
N ILE A 259 11.25 12.81 -0.82
CA ILE A 259 9.89 12.71 -0.28
C ILE A 259 9.42 13.99 0.42
N HIS A 260 10.33 14.71 1.08
CA HIS A 260 10.01 15.98 1.74
C HIS A 260 9.71 17.09 0.72
N GLY A 261 10.49 17.17 -0.36
CA GLY A 261 10.22 18.08 -1.46
C GLY A 261 8.91 17.77 -2.17
N PHE A 262 8.62 16.47 -2.35
CA PHE A 262 7.34 16.00 -2.89
C PHE A 262 6.17 16.39 -2.01
N ALA A 263 6.22 16.11 -0.71
CA ALA A 263 5.14 16.40 0.23
C ALA A 263 4.81 17.89 0.28
N LYS A 264 5.84 18.76 0.28
CA LYS A 264 5.68 20.21 0.26
C LYS A 264 4.93 20.69 -1.00
N GLU A 265 5.26 20.15 -2.18
CA GLU A 265 4.61 20.57 -3.41
C GLU A 265 3.23 19.93 -3.58
N VAL A 266 3.09 18.64 -3.29
CA VAL A 266 1.87 17.90 -3.59
C VAL A 266 0.80 18.12 -2.54
N PHE A 267 1.12 17.92 -1.26
CA PHE A 267 0.12 17.92 -0.19
C PHE A 267 -0.24 19.33 0.30
N HIS A 268 0.60 20.34 0.06
CA HIS A 268 0.28 21.73 0.40
C HIS A 268 -0.21 22.54 -0.82
N ASN A 269 0.37 22.33 -2.01
CA ASN A 269 0.08 23.19 -3.16
C ASN A 269 -0.95 22.59 -4.13
N ILE A 270 -0.89 21.29 -4.42
CA ILE A 270 -1.67 20.66 -5.50
C ILE A 270 -2.96 20.03 -4.97
N VAL A 271 -2.85 19.09 -4.05
CA VAL A 271 -4.00 18.35 -3.51
C VAL A 271 -4.68 19.21 -2.45
N LYS A 272 -5.94 19.58 -2.67
CA LYS A 272 -6.70 20.47 -1.78
C LYS A 272 -7.60 19.73 -0.79
N ASP A 273 -7.94 18.48 -1.10
CA ASP A 273 -8.68 17.58 -0.23
C ASP A 273 -8.42 16.12 -0.66
N THR A 274 -8.70 15.19 0.26
CA THR A 274 -8.64 13.74 0.01
C THR A 274 -10.03 13.12 0.14
N SER A 275 -11.08 13.82 -0.31
CA SER A 275 -12.47 13.35 -0.18
C SER A 275 -12.82 12.25 -1.18
N ASN A 276 -12.24 12.29 -2.37
CA ASN A 276 -12.51 11.37 -3.49
C ASN A 276 -11.64 10.11 -3.50
N GLY A 277 -10.80 9.89 -2.49
CA GLY A 277 -9.97 8.69 -2.39
C GLY A 277 -8.84 8.83 -1.37
N PRO A 278 -8.33 7.71 -0.82
CA PRO A 278 -7.18 7.73 0.07
C PRO A 278 -5.89 8.04 -0.69
N VAL A 279 -4.95 8.70 0.00
CA VAL A 279 -3.58 8.89 -0.49
C VAL A 279 -2.65 8.08 0.40
N LEU A 280 -2.10 6.99 -0.14
CA LEU A 280 -1.19 6.10 0.58
C LEU A 280 0.25 6.60 0.51
N ILE A 281 0.96 6.51 1.64
CA ILE A 281 2.38 6.85 1.75
C ILE A 281 3.06 6.01 2.84
N TYR A 282 4.04 5.21 2.44
CA TYR A 282 4.81 4.37 3.35
C TYR A 282 6.21 4.09 2.76
N PRO A 283 7.25 3.96 3.61
CA PRO A 283 8.59 3.64 3.16
C PRO A 283 8.78 2.13 3.01
N VAL A 284 9.76 1.77 2.20
CA VAL A 284 10.07 0.38 1.88
C VAL A 284 11.58 0.21 1.75
N ASN A 285 12.11 -0.92 2.21
CA ASN A 285 13.54 -1.22 2.09
C ASN A 285 13.86 -1.75 0.69
N LYS A 286 14.85 -1.16 0.01
CA LYS A 286 15.29 -1.59 -1.33
C LYS A 286 15.87 -3.01 -1.34
N SER A 287 16.59 -3.37 -0.29
CA SER A 287 17.15 -4.70 -0.08
C SER A 287 16.27 -5.46 0.91
N ARG A 288 15.42 -6.33 0.39
CA ARG A 288 14.83 -7.45 1.13
C ARG A 288 15.12 -8.72 0.35
#